data_AF-A0A2G9RA88-F1
#
_entry.id   AF-A0A2G9RA88-F1
#
_cell.length_a   1.000
_cell.length_b   1.000
_cell.length_c   1.000
_cell.angle_alpha   90.00
_cell.angle_beta   90.00
_cell.angle_gamma   90.00
#
_symmetry.space_group_name_H-M   'P 1'
#
loop_
_entity.id
_entity.type
_entity.pdbx_description
1 polymer ?
#
loop_
_entity_poly.entity_id
_entity_poly.type
_entity_poly.pdbx_seq_one_letter_code
_entity_poly.pdbx_strand_id
1 'polypeptide(L)'
;YFNYRTTRFLTEEGFYNFHNWFDDRAWYPLGRIIGGTIYPGLMITSAAFYHILHFFHVTIDIRNVCVFLAPLFSSFTTIVTYHLTKELKVKFLHGLAVSTPSWIRLMPRTIFLSLRPFRSISLPPGPLTTLTCSSLSSCRNLMRFTPFKKKKLGILADIYSVLSLVVGLYYCFSNLSDARIFIIMYGVTSMYFSAVMVRLMLVLAPVMCILSGIGVSQVLSTYMKNLDISRPDKKTKKQQDSTYPIKNEVASGMIMVMAFFLVTYTFHSTWVTSEAYSSPSIVLSARGGDGSRIIFDDFREAYYWLRHNTPEDAKVMSWWDYGYQITAMANRTILVDNNTWNNTHISRVGQAMASTEEKAYEIMRELDVSYVLVIFGGLTGYSSDDINKFLWMVRIGGSTDTGKHIKEHDYYTPTGEFRVDREGSPVLLNCLMYKMCYYRFGQVYTE
;
A
#
# COMPACT_ATOMS: atom_id res chain seq x y z
N TYR A 1 5.06 -9.09 -6.82
CA TYR A 1 5.98 -9.76 -7.75
C TYR A 1 7.14 -10.43 -7.05
N PHE A 2 8.04 -9.71 -6.37
CA PHE A 2 9.13 -10.34 -5.58
C PHE A 2 8.64 -11.48 -4.67
N ASN A 3 7.73 -11.18 -3.72
CA ASN A 3 7.17 -12.18 -2.82
C ASN A 3 6.63 -13.41 -3.57
N TYR A 4 5.95 -13.20 -4.70
CA TYR A 4 5.37 -14.28 -5.50
C TYR A 4 6.46 -15.16 -6.12
N ARG A 5 7.50 -14.57 -6.73
CA ARG A 5 8.66 -15.30 -7.25
C ARG A 5 9.34 -16.11 -6.14
N THR A 6 9.53 -15.50 -4.97
CA THR A 6 10.11 -16.17 -3.80
C THR A 6 9.25 -17.33 -3.30
N THR A 7 7.92 -17.16 -3.29
CA THR A 7 6.99 -18.21 -2.86
C THR A 7 6.97 -19.36 -3.86
N ARG A 8 7.00 -19.06 -5.16
CA ARG A 8 7.14 -20.05 -6.22
C ARG A 8 8.42 -20.87 -6.06
N PHE A 9 9.55 -20.20 -5.82
CA PHE A 9 10.82 -20.87 -5.55
C PHE A 9 10.73 -21.78 -4.33
N LEU A 10 10.14 -21.30 -3.23
CA LEU A 10 9.95 -22.10 -2.01
C LEU A 10 9.09 -23.36 -2.25
N THR A 11 8.06 -23.28 -3.10
CA THR A 11 7.20 -24.43 -3.42
C THR A 11 7.85 -25.42 -4.38
N GLU A 12 8.70 -24.97 -5.30
CA GLU A 12 9.35 -25.81 -6.31
C GLU A 12 10.63 -26.47 -5.75
N GLU A 13 11.45 -25.72 -5.02
CA GLU A 13 12.80 -26.14 -4.56
C GLU A 13 12.84 -26.56 -3.08
N GLY A 14 11.78 -26.27 -2.31
CA GLY A 14 11.70 -26.60 -0.89
C GLY A 14 12.41 -25.61 0.05
N PHE A 15 12.25 -25.85 1.35
CA PHE A 15 12.64 -24.89 2.40
C PHE A 15 14.16 -24.72 2.57
N TYR A 16 14.93 -25.81 2.50
CA TYR A 16 16.39 -25.75 2.70
C TYR A 16 17.09 -24.98 1.57
N ASN A 17 16.70 -25.23 0.33
CA ASN A 17 17.20 -24.49 -0.84
C ASN A 17 16.77 -23.01 -0.77
N PHE A 18 15.54 -22.74 -0.33
CA PHE A 18 15.06 -21.37 -0.12
C PHE A 18 15.86 -20.61 0.95
N HIS A 19 16.17 -21.24 2.09
CA HIS A 19 16.93 -20.60 3.16
C HIS A 19 18.35 -20.22 2.72
N ASN A 20 18.98 -21.06 1.88
CA ASN A 20 20.32 -20.83 1.36
C ASN A 20 20.32 -20.18 -0.04
N TRP A 21 19.19 -19.62 -0.48
CA TRP A 21 19.04 -19.12 -1.85
C TRP A 21 19.86 -17.85 -2.08
N PHE A 22 20.82 -17.94 -3.00
CA PHE A 22 21.50 -16.81 -3.62
C PHE A 22 20.88 -16.53 -5.00
N ASP A 23 20.33 -15.34 -5.18
CA ASP A 23 19.74 -14.89 -6.44
C ASP A 23 20.77 -14.08 -7.23
N ASP A 24 21.27 -14.68 -8.31
CA ASP A 24 22.22 -14.11 -9.25
C ASP A 24 21.54 -13.23 -10.33
N ARG A 25 20.20 -13.33 -10.46
CA ARG A 25 19.42 -12.56 -11.46
C ARG A 25 19.07 -11.15 -11.02
N ALA A 26 19.34 -10.78 -9.76
CA ALA A 26 19.06 -9.45 -9.24
C ALA A 26 20.32 -8.83 -8.64
N TRP A 27 20.45 -7.51 -8.77
CA TRP A 27 21.64 -6.77 -8.32
C TRP A 27 22.94 -7.17 -9.03
N TYR A 28 22.90 -7.44 -10.33
CA TYR A 28 24.14 -7.68 -11.09
C TYR A 28 25.06 -6.44 -11.00
N PRO A 29 26.35 -6.57 -10.66
CA PRO A 29 27.15 -7.81 -10.56
C PRO A 29 27.26 -8.43 -9.14
N LEU A 30 26.62 -7.83 -8.13
CA LEU A 30 26.74 -8.21 -6.73
C LEU A 30 25.96 -9.50 -6.38
N GLY A 31 24.79 -9.68 -6.98
CA GLY A 31 23.82 -10.70 -6.56
C GLY A 31 23.12 -10.34 -5.24
N ARG A 32 22.16 -11.18 -4.83
CA ARG A 32 21.42 -10.99 -3.57
C ARG A 32 21.18 -12.31 -2.84
N ILE A 33 21.63 -12.38 -1.58
CA ILE A 33 21.24 -13.47 -0.67
C ILE A 33 19.78 -13.25 -0.26
N ILE A 34 18.86 -14.11 -0.69
CA ILE A 34 17.44 -13.92 -0.44
C ILE A 34 17.07 -14.40 0.95
N GLY A 35 17.46 -15.63 1.32
CA GLY A 35 17.02 -16.26 2.57
C GLY A 35 17.30 -15.44 3.84
N GLY A 36 18.44 -14.74 3.88
CA GLY A 36 18.81 -13.89 5.02
C GLY A 36 18.36 -12.42 4.94
N THR A 37 17.86 -11.94 3.80
CA THR A 37 17.50 -10.51 3.61
C THR A 37 16.01 -10.24 3.62
N ILE A 38 15.18 -11.25 3.92
CA ILE A 38 13.72 -11.16 3.88
C ILE A 38 13.07 -11.79 5.10
N TYR A 39 11.86 -11.34 5.42
CA TYR A 39 11.00 -12.02 6.40
C TYR A 39 10.20 -13.12 5.71
N PRO A 40 10.44 -14.41 6.01
CA PRO A 40 9.90 -15.52 5.22
C PRO A 40 8.45 -15.88 5.57
N GLY A 41 7.85 -15.26 6.59
CA GLY A 41 6.53 -15.65 7.12
C GLY A 41 5.41 -15.71 6.08
N LEU A 42 5.35 -14.73 5.16
CA LEU A 42 4.33 -14.72 4.10
C LEU A 42 4.51 -15.89 3.12
N MET A 43 5.76 -16.16 2.72
CA MET A 43 6.10 -17.19 1.75
C MET A 43 5.84 -18.57 2.35
N ILE A 44 6.28 -18.81 3.58
CA ILE A 44 6.06 -20.07 4.31
C ILE A 44 4.56 -20.32 4.49
N THR A 45 3.80 -19.31 4.92
CA THR A 45 2.34 -19.44 5.08
C THR A 45 1.67 -19.82 3.76
N SER A 46 2.04 -19.15 2.66
CA SER A 46 1.46 -19.42 1.34
C SER A 46 1.82 -20.82 0.83
N ALA A 47 3.08 -21.25 1.02
CA ALA A 47 3.54 -22.59 0.67
C ALA A 47 2.84 -23.68 1.51
N ALA A 48 2.64 -23.46 2.81
CA ALA A 48 1.91 -24.38 3.67
C ALA A 48 0.46 -24.58 3.20
N PHE A 49 -0.25 -23.49 2.86
CA PHE A 49 -1.59 -23.59 2.28
C PHE A 49 -1.59 -24.34 0.95
N TYR A 50 -0.61 -24.09 0.09
CA TYR A 50 -0.46 -24.80 -1.18
C TYR A 50 -0.28 -26.31 -0.95
N HIS A 51 0.63 -26.72 -0.07
CA HIS A 51 0.85 -28.14 0.22
C HIS A 51 -0.36 -28.82 0.88
N ILE A 52 -1.06 -28.13 1.79
CA ILE A 52 -2.30 -28.65 2.41
C ILE A 52 -3.38 -28.89 1.34
N LEU A 53 -3.58 -27.94 0.42
CA LEU A 53 -4.58 -28.08 -0.66
C LEU A 53 -4.22 -29.23 -1.61
N HIS A 54 -2.94 -29.36 -1.97
CA HIS A 54 -2.46 -30.46 -2.80
C HIS A 54 -2.58 -31.82 -2.12
N PHE A 55 -2.40 -31.89 -0.79
CA PHE A 55 -2.64 -33.12 -0.01
C PHE A 55 -4.11 -33.59 -0.11
N PHE A 56 -5.06 -32.67 -0.16
CA PHE A 56 -6.48 -32.96 -0.38
C PHE A 56 -6.87 -33.14 -1.85
N HIS A 57 -5.90 -33.30 -2.77
CA HIS A 57 -6.11 -33.43 -4.22
C HIS A 57 -6.82 -32.24 -4.86
N VAL A 58 -6.73 -31.06 -4.26
CA VAL A 58 -7.25 -29.81 -4.83
C VAL A 58 -6.11 -29.10 -5.56
N THR A 59 -5.96 -29.38 -6.86
CA THR A 59 -4.84 -28.87 -7.68
C THR A 59 -5.06 -27.41 -8.07
N ILE A 60 -4.60 -26.49 -7.22
CA ILE A 60 -4.64 -25.04 -7.46
C ILE A 60 -3.21 -24.53 -7.75
N ASP A 61 -3.06 -23.64 -8.73
CA ASP A 61 -1.81 -22.92 -9.01
C ASP A 61 -1.40 -22.04 -7.82
N ILE A 62 -0.11 -22.03 -7.47
CA ILE A 62 0.46 -21.18 -6.42
C ILE A 62 0.09 -19.71 -6.62
N ARG A 63 -0.07 -19.25 -7.87
CA ARG A 63 -0.53 -17.89 -8.18
C ARG A 63 -1.89 -17.59 -7.57
N ASN A 64 -2.85 -18.50 -7.68
CA ASN A 64 -4.19 -18.32 -7.14
C ASN A 64 -4.17 -18.33 -5.62
N VAL A 65 -3.38 -19.23 -5.00
CA VAL A 65 -3.18 -19.23 -3.54
C VAL A 65 -2.63 -17.88 -3.08
N CYS A 66 -1.61 -17.35 -3.76
CA CYS A 66 -1.02 -16.05 -3.45
C CYS A 66 -2.03 -14.90 -3.61
N VAL A 67 -2.89 -14.93 -4.63
CA VAL A 67 -3.92 -13.90 -4.85
C VAL A 67 -4.99 -13.92 -3.77
N PHE A 68 -5.50 -15.10 -3.40
CA PHE A 68 -6.61 -15.26 -2.47
C PHE A 68 -6.21 -15.35 -0.99
N LEU A 69 -4.91 -15.39 -0.68
CA LEU A 69 -4.42 -15.38 0.70
C LEU A 69 -4.89 -14.15 1.48
N ALA A 70 -4.87 -12.97 0.86
CA ALA A 70 -5.18 -11.73 1.55
C ALA A 70 -6.66 -11.59 1.95
N PRO A 71 -7.65 -11.92 1.08
CA PRO A 71 -9.05 -12.05 1.49
C PRO A 71 -9.29 -13.06 2.61
N LEU A 72 -8.59 -14.22 2.57
CA LEU A 72 -8.71 -15.25 3.62
C LEU A 72 -8.29 -14.71 5.00
N PHE A 73 -7.10 -14.09 5.09
CA PHE A 73 -6.61 -13.50 6.34
C PHE A 73 -7.42 -12.28 6.79
N SER A 74 -8.03 -11.54 5.87
CA SER A 74 -8.99 -10.47 6.20
C SER A 74 -10.20 -11.02 6.97
N SER A 75 -10.74 -12.18 6.55
CA SER A 75 -11.81 -12.86 7.29
C SER A 75 -11.36 -13.31 8.68
N PHE A 76 -10.15 -13.85 8.82
CA PHE A 76 -9.63 -14.23 10.15
C PHE A 76 -9.40 -13.04 11.07
N THR A 77 -8.94 -11.91 10.52
CA THR A 77 -8.76 -10.66 11.27
C THR A 77 -10.07 -10.19 11.91
N THR A 78 -11.19 -10.41 11.23
CA THR A 78 -12.54 -10.08 11.71
C THR A 78 -12.90 -10.91 12.96
N ILE A 79 -12.63 -12.21 12.93
CA ILE A 79 -12.86 -13.13 14.06
C ILE A 79 -11.97 -12.76 15.25
N VAL A 80 -10.67 -12.55 15.02
CA VAL A 80 -9.72 -12.16 16.06
C VAL A 80 -10.15 -10.85 16.72
N THR A 81 -10.58 -9.87 15.94
CA THR A 81 -10.98 -8.57 16.51
C THR A 81 -12.29 -8.65 17.28
N TYR A 82 -13.21 -9.51 16.85
CA TYR A 82 -14.43 -9.81 17.63
C TYR A 82 -14.06 -10.33 19.03
N HIS A 83 -13.20 -11.34 19.10
CA HIS A 83 -12.75 -11.91 20.38
C HIS A 83 -12.00 -10.88 21.24
N LEU A 84 -11.11 -10.09 20.64
CA LEU A 84 -10.41 -9.02 21.34
C LEU A 84 -11.37 -7.97 21.92
N THR A 85 -12.41 -7.60 21.16
CA THR A 85 -13.43 -6.65 21.62
C THR A 85 -14.30 -7.24 22.72
N LYS A 86 -14.57 -8.55 22.67
CA LYS A 86 -15.35 -9.26 23.69
C LYS A 86 -14.68 -9.19 25.06
N GLU A 87 -13.36 -9.33 25.13
CA GLU A 87 -12.60 -9.22 26.38
C GLU A 87 -12.67 -7.81 27.00
N LEU A 88 -12.88 -6.76 26.20
CA LEU A 88 -12.96 -5.38 26.67
C LEU A 88 -14.33 -5.01 27.30
N LYS A 89 -15.39 -5.80 27.08
CA LYS A 89 -16.75 -5.55 27.62
C LYS A 89 -17.36 -6.76 28.33
N VAL A 90 -17.76 -6.57 29.59
CA VAL A 90 -18.44 -7.58 30.43
C VAL A 90 -19.94 -7.72 30.09
N LYS A 91 -20.34 -8.95 29.73
CA LYS A 91 -21.62 -9.67 29.95
C LYS A 91 -22.99 -9.32 29.29
N PHE A 92 -23.21 -8.28 28.48
CA PHE A 92 -24.58 -8.07 27.90
C PHE A 92 -24.71 -7.94 26.38
N LEU A 93 -23.63 -8.08 25.60
CA LEU A 93 -23.62 -7.66 24.19
C LEU A 93 -23.30 -8.81 23.20
N HIS A 94 -23.78 -10.02 23.46
CA HIS A 94 -23.60 -11.15 22.53
C HIS A 94 -24.21 -10.88 21.13
N GLY A 95 -25.28 -10.08 21.03
CA GLY A 95 -25.92 -9.76 19.73
C GLY A 95 -25.37 -8.52 19.00
N LEU A 96 -24.72 -7.58 19.70
CA LEU A 96 -24.27 -6.30 19.15
C LEU A 96 -22.76 -6.19 18.98
N ALA A 97 -22.01 -7.14 19.54
CA ALA A 97 -20.63 -7.40 19.18
C ALA A 97 -20.45 -7.81 17.70
N VAL A 98 -21.54 -7.99 16.94
CA VAL A 98 -21.53 -8.17 15.46
C VAL A 98 -21.23 -6.85 14.71
N SER A 99 -21.43 -5.70 15.35
CA SER A 99 -21.16 -4.39 14.72
C SER A 99 -19.65 -4.14 14.53
N THR A 100 -18.81 -4.46 15.52
CA THR A 100 -17.36 -4.28 15.46
C THR A 100 -16.63 -5.06 14.34
N PRO A 101 -16.90 -6.36 14.12
CA PRO A 101 -16.34 -7.10 12.99
C PRO A 101 -16.85 -6.59 11.63
N SER A 102 -18.09 -6.11 11.55
CA SER A 102 -18.64 -5.53 10.30
C SER A 102 -17.89 -4.27 9.88
N TRP A 103 -17.41 -3.46 10.83
CA TRP A 103 -16.66 -2.24 10.53
C TRP A 103 -15.24 -2.51 10.02
N ILE A 104 -14.55 -3.53 10.54
CA ILE A 104 -13.21 -3.91 10.02
C ILE A 104 -13.33 -4.47 8.60
N ARG A 105 -14.37 -5.28 8.37
CA ARG A 105 -14.68 -5.83 7.06
C ARG A 105 -15.01 -4.74 6.03
N LEU A 106 -15.58 -3.62 6.48
CA LEU A 106 -15.98 -2.49 5.64
C LEU A 106 -14.94 -1.36 5.58
N MET A 107 -13.92 -1.31 6.45
CA MET A 107 -12.90 -0.27 6.40
C MET A 107 -12.20 -0.25 5.03
N PRO A 108 -12.37 0.81 4.22
CA PRO A 108 -11.88 0.85 2.84
C PRO A 108 -10.37 0.63 2.73
N ARG A 109 -9.61 0.99 3.78
CA ARG A 109 -8.15 0.83 3.81
C ARG A 109 -7.68 -0.56 4.25
N THR A 110 -8.43 -1.25 5.11
CA THR A 110 -8.19 -2.68 5.40
C THR A 110 -8.53 -3.50 4.16
N ILE A 111 -9.63 -3.16 3.49
CA ILE A 111 -10.03 -3.73 2.20
C ILE A 111 -8.98 -3.44 1.11
N PHE A 112 -8.49 -2.20 0.99
CA PHE A 112 -7.46 -1.80 0.02
C PHE A 112 -6.19 -2.67 0.07
N LEU A 113 -5.79 -3.09 1.26
CA LEU A 113 -4.63 -3.95 1.44
C LEU A 113 -4.96 -5.43 1.29
N SER A 114 -6.19 -5.86 1.58
CA SER A 114 -6.66 -7.23 1.28
C SER A 114 -6.99 -7.46 -0.20
N LEU A 115 -7.31 -6.41 -0.96
CA LEU A 115 -7.59 -6.45 -2.41
C LEU A 115 -6.33 -6.43 -3.28
N ARG A 116 -5.18 -6.04 -2.72
CA ARG A 116 -3.92 -6.12 -3.46
C ARG A 116 -3.32 -7.52 -3.27
N PRO A 117 -3.32 -8.37 -4.31
CA PRO A 117 -2.70 -9.67 -4.19
C PRO A 117 -1.22 -9.52 -3.83
N PHE A 118 -0.84 -10.16 -2.73
CA PHE A 118 0.55 -10.43 -2.38
C PHE A 118 1.46 -9.22 -2.12
N ARG A 119 1.17 -8.46 -1.05
CA ARG A 119 2.16 -7.55 -0.46
C ARG A 119 2.18 -7.70 1.07
N SER A 120 3.27 -8.26 1.60
CA SER A 120 3.59 -8.09 3.02
C SER A 120 3.93 -6.63 3.27
N ILE A 121 3.31 -6.06 4.30
CA ILE A 121 3.84 -4.88 4.95
C ILE A 121 4.83 -5.40 5.99
N SER A 122 6.12 -5.20 5.71
CA SER A 122 7.16 -5.24 6.71
C SER A 122 6.87 -4.14 7.75
N LEU A 123 6.19 -4.51 8.83
CA LEU A 123 6.17 -3.77 10.09
C LEU A 123 7.05 -4.58 11.06
N PRO A 124 8.08 -4.00 11.68
CA PRO A 124 8.75 -4.63 12.79
C PRO A 124 7.88 -4.49 14.05
N PRO A 125 7.46 -5.58 14.72
CA PRO A 125 7.05 -5.51 16.11
C PRO A 125 8.29 -5.75 16.97
N GLY A 126 8.82 -4.71 17.60
CA GLY A 126 9.98 -4.80 18.50
C GLY A 126 10.21 -3.46 19.22
N PRO A 127 10.71 -3.48 20.47
CA PRO A 127 10.58 -2.36 21.39
C PRO A 127 11.43 -1.15 21.01
N LEU A 128 10.99 -0.02 21.53
CA LEU A 128 11.55 1.34 21.45
C LEU A 128 13.08 1.36 21.71
N THR A 129 13.91 1.12 20.70
CA THR A 129 15.33 1.52 20.71
C THR A 129 15.85 1.57 19.28
N THR A 130 16.58 2.65 18.97
CA THR A 130 17.35 2.91 17.74
C THR A 130 16.60 3.07 16.41
N LEU A 131 15.63 4.00 16.37
CA LEU A 131 15.31 4.75 15.14
C LEU A 131 16.33 5.88 14.97
N THR A 132 17.53 5.57 14.49
CA THR A 132 18.41 6.61 13.91
C THR A 132 17.76 7.09 12.62
N CYS A 133 17.22 8.30 12.66
CA CYS A 133 16.65 9.03 11.54
C CYS A 133 17.69 9.16 10.43
N SER A 134 17.70 8.22 9.49
CA SER A 134 18.61 8.26 8.35
C SER A 134 18.08 9.28 7.33
N SER A 135 18.78 10.42 7.24
CA SER A 135 18.56 11.54 6.31
C SER A 135 18.78 11.16 4.82
N LEU A 136 18.42 9.95 4.39
CA LEU A 136 18.60 9.51 3.02
C LEU A 136 17.45 9.98 2.12
N SER A 137 17.82 10.67 1.04
CA SER A 137 16.90 11.07 -0.03
C SER A 137 16.12 9.88 -0.58
N SER A 138 16.75 8.70 -0.71
CA SER A 138 16.09 7.46 -1.14
C SER A 138 14.82 7.11 -0.33
N CYS A 139 14.83 7.33 0.99
CA CYS A 139 13.64 7.10 1.84
C CYS A 139 12.54 8.14 1.63
N ARG A 140 12.89 9.42 1.40
CA ARG A 140 11.92 10.50 1.09
C ARG A 140 11.24 10.32 -0.26
N ASN A 141 11.90 9.64 -1.21
CA ASN A 141 11.42 9.47 -2.58
C ASN A 141 10.21 8.55 -2.70
N LEU A 142 10.01 7.64 -1.75
CA LEU A 142 8.77 6.89 -1.70
C LEU A 142 7.65 7.84 -1.27
N MET A 143 6.67 8.07 -2.16
CA MET A 143 5.43 8.84 -1.92
C MET A 143 4.68 8.44 -0.62
N ARG A 144 5.05 7.31 -0.01
CA ARG A 144 4.50 6.75 1.24
C ARG A 144 5.11 7.34 2.52
N PHE A 145 6.25 8.03 2.45
CA PHE A 145 6.94 8.64 3.60
C PHE A 145 6.62 10.12 3.80
N THR A 146 5.79 10.71 2.95
CA THR A 146 5.36 12.10 3.12
C THR A 146 4.37 12.23 4.28
N PRO A 147 4.43 13.31 5.08
CA PRO A 147 3.45 13.56 6.13
C PRO A 147 2.04 13.73 5.55
N PHE A 148 1.04 13.46 6.39
CA PHE A 148 -0.36 13.50 5.97
C PHE A 148 -0.80 14.94 5.65
N LYS A 149 -1.11 15.23 4.39
CA LYS A 149 -1.78 16.48 4.00
C LYS A 149 -3.29 16.34 4.23
N LYS A 150 -3.91 17.28 4.96
CA LYS A 150 -5.35 17.32 5.30
C LYS A 150 -6.30 17.01 4.13
N LYS A 151 -5.92 17.30 2.88
CA LYS A 151 -6.69 17.00 1.66
C LYS A 151 -6.87 15.50 1.34
N LYS A 152 -6.12 14.58 1.96
CA LYS A 152 -6.28 13.13 1.76
C LYS A 152 -7.30 12.47 2.70
N LEU A 153 -7.96 13.26 3.55
CA LEU A 153 -9.14 12.83 4.30
C LEU A 153 -10.34 12.84 3.35
N GLY A 154 -10.47 11.78 2.56
CA GLY A 154 -11.61 11.58 1.67
C GLY A 154 -12.90 11.43 2.48
N ILE A 155 -13.61 12.55 2.65
CA ILE A 155 -15.07 12.74 2.58
C ILE A 155 -15.92 11.89 3.55
N LEU A 156 -16.39 12.52 4.63
CA LEU A 156 -17.46 12.14 5.56
C LEU A 156 -17.35 10.84 6.40
N ALA A 157 -16.98 9.69 5.85
CA ALA A 157 -17.05 8.42 6.62
C ALA A 157 -15.85 8.19 7.55
N ASP A 158 -14.66 8.66 7.14
CA ASP A 158 -13.51 8.75 8.02
C ASP A 158 -13.82 9.71 9.19
N ILE A 159 -14.60 10.78 8.96
CA ILE A 159 -15.03 11.73 10.00
C ILE A 159 -15.95 11.03 11.02
N TYR A 160 -16.93 10.24 10.58
CA TYR A 160 -17.81 9.51 11.50
C TYR A 160 -17.06 8.45 12.34
N SER A 161 -16.12 7.74 11.71
CA SER A 161 -15.24 6.80 12.40
C SER A 161 -14.34 7.50 13.41
N VAL A 162 -13.87 8.71 13.10
CA VAL A 162 -13.07 9.56 14.00
C VAL A 162 -13.91 10.18 15.12
N LEU A 163 -15.15 10.59 14.86
CA LEU A 163 -16.05 11.06 15.91
C LEU A 163 -16.40 9.94 16.89
N SER A 164 -16.70 8.75 16.36
CA SER A 164 -16.99 7.56 17.18
C SER A 164 -15.77 7.09 17.99
N LEU A 165 -14.56 7.32 17.49
CA LEU A 165 -13.32 7.09 18.23
C LEU A 165 -13.25 7.92 19.51
N VAL A 166 -13.54 9.22 19.42
CA VAL A 166 -13.47 10.14 20.57
C VAL A 166 -14.47 9.70 21.64
N VAL A 167 -15.67 9.31 21.23
CA VAL A 167 -16.69 8.73 22.12
C VAL A 167 -16.21 7.42 22.76
N GLY A 168 -15.58 6.54 21.97
CA GLY A 168 -15.00 5.28 22.45
C GLY A 168 -13.89 5.48 23.47
N LEU A 169 -12.98 6.43 23.23
CA LEU A 169 -11.92 6.81 24.16
C LEU A 169 -12.49 7.36 25.45
N TYR A 170 -13.48 8.26 25.37
CA TYR A 170 -14.15 8.82 26.54
C TYR A 170 -14.70 7.72 27.46
N TYR A 171 -15.42 6.73 26.92
CA TYR A 171 -15.94 5.62 27.72
C TYR A 171 -14.86 4.70 28.30
N CYS A 172 -13.73 4.56 27.63
CA CYS A 172 -12.58 3.82 28.15
C CYS A 172 -11.94 4.55 29.34
N PHE A 173 -11.89 5.90 29.31
CA PHE A 173 -11.45 6.70 30.46
C PHE A 173 -12.46 6.69 31.62
N SER A 174 -13.76 6.64 31.34
CA SER A 174 -14.78 6.66 32.40
C SER A 174 -14.83 5.40 33.26
N ASN A 175 -14.47 4.22 32.73
CA ASN A 175 -14.27 3.04 33.57
C ASN A 175 -12.94 2.39 33.22
N LEU A 176 -11.96 2.62 34.09
CA LEU A 176 -10.60 2.12 33.95
C LEU A 176 -10.53 0.64 34.36
N SER A 177 -9.84 -0.13 33.54
CA SER A 177 -9.49 -1.52 33.74
C SER A 177 -8.18 -1.75 33.00
N ASP A 178 -7.35 -2.69 33.45
CA ASP A 178 -6.03 -2.97 32.86
C ASP A 178 -6.09 -3.18 31.34
N ALA A 179 -7.09 -3.92 30.87
CA ALA A 179 -7.31 -4.15 29.43
C ALA A 179 -7.70 -2.86 28.67
N ARG A 180 -8.39 -1.92 29.33
CA ARG A 180 -8.78 -0.63 28.74
C ARG A 180 -7.64 0.38 28.75
N ILE A 181 -6.75 0.31 29.74
CA ILE A 181 -5.53 1.12 29.75
C ILE A 181 -4.66 0.73 28.53
N PHE A 182 -4.55 -0.57 28.26
CA PHE A 182 -3.87 -1.07 27.07
C PHE A 182 -4.45 -0.53 25.76
N ILE A 183 -5.78 -0.56 25.58
CA ILE A 183 -6.39 -0.08 24.32
C ILE A 183 -6.27 1.45 24.16
N ILE A 184 -6.31 2.21 25.25
CA ILE A 184 -6.09 3.67 25.24
C ILE A 184 -4.66 3.97 24.79
N MET A 185 -3.67 3.33 25.41
CA MET A 185 -2.25 3.49 25.03
C MET A 185 -2.03 3.12 23.57
N TYR A 186 -2.58 1.98 23.13
CA TYR A 186 -2.47 1.55 21.74
C TYR A 186 -3.11 2.55 20.76
N GLY A 187 -4.26 3.14 21.12
CA GLY A 187 -4.94 4.15 20.31
C GLY A 187 -4.15 5.45 20.19
N VAL A 188 -3.66 6.00 21.31
CA VAL A 188 -2.89 7.27 21.32
C VAL A 188 -1.58 7.11 20.56
N THR A 189 -0.83 6.03 20.83
CA THR A 189 0.44 5.75 20.14
C THR A 189 0.24 5.53 18.63
N SER A 190 -0.78 4.76 18.24
CA SER A 190 -1.07 4.51 16.81
C SER A 190 -1.52 5.78 16.09
N MET A 191 -2.30 6.63 16.75
CA MET A 191 -2.73 7.92 16.20
C MET A 191 -1.53 8.83 15.93
N TYR A 192 -0.61 8.94 16.88
CA TYR A 192 0.62 9.73 16.72
C TYR A 192 1.43 9.25 15.50
N PHE A 193 1.71 7.95 15.42
CA PHE A 193 2.49 7.39 14.32
C PHE A 193 1.80 7.53 12.96
N SER A 194 0.47 7.42 12.92
CA SER A 194 -0.31 7.61 11.68
C SER A 194 -0.30 9.06 11.19
N ALA A 195 -0.18 10.03 12.10
CA ALA A 195 -0.09 11.45 11.75
C ALA A 195 1.28 11.77 11.10
N VAL A 196 2.35 11.14 11.58
CA VAL A 196 3.71 11.30 11.05
C VAL A 196 3.87 10.60 9.69
N MET A 197 3.29 9.39 9.53
CA MET A 197 3.50 8.57 8.34
C MET A 197 2.21 7.95 7.81
N VAL A 198 1.87 8.23 6.55
CA VAL A 198 0.64 7.74 5.88
C VAL A 198 0.54 6.21 5.87
N ARG A 199 1.67 5.50 5.82
CA ARG A 199 1.70 4.02 5.81
C ARG A 199 1.29 3.40 7.16
N LEU A 200 1.54 4.10 8.28
CA LEU A 200 1.23 3.61 9.62
C LEU A 200 -0.26 3.76 9.98
N MET A 201 -1.04 4.40 9.12
CA MET A 201 -2.50 4.41 9.21
C MET A 201 -3.13 3.00 9.20
N LEU A 202 -2.42 2.00 8.66
CA LEU A 202 -2.85 0.61 8.75
C LEU A 202 -2.95 0.11 10.20
N VAL A 203 -1.99 0.50 11.04
CA VAL A 203 -1.94 0.08 12.45
C VAL A 203 -3.02 0.79 13.26
N LEU A 204 -3.41 2.00 12.84
CA LEU A 204 -4.52 2.74 13.44
C LEU A 204 -5.88 2.06 13.17
N ALA A 205 -6.08 1.47 11.98
CA ALA A 205 -7.41 0.99 11.56
C ALA A 205 -8.06 -0.05 12.52
N PRO A 206 -7.37 -1.09 13.02
CA PRO A 206 -7.94 -2.02 13.99
C PRO A 206 -8.39 -1.34 15.28
N VAL A 207 -7.59 -0.43 15.83
CA VAL A 207 -7.91 0.28 17.08
C VAL A 207 -9.10 1.20 16.91
N MET A 208 -9.14 1.91 15.78
CA MET A 208 -10.28 2.74 15.43
C MET A 208 -11.56 1.94 15.41
N CYS A 209 -11.56 0.75 14.81
CA CYS A 209 -12.76 -0.08 14.75
C CYS A 209 -13.20 -0.58 16.12
N ILE A 210 -12.26 -0.98 16.97
CA ILE A 210 -12.56 -1.46 18.34
C ILE A 210 -13.18 -0.32 19.16
N LEU A 211 -12.54 0.85 19.20
CA LEU A 211 -13.01 2.00 19.97
C LEU A 211 -14.33 2.57 19.43
N SER A 212 -14.45 2.72 18.10
CA SER A 212 -15.71 3.16 17.49
C SER A 212 -16.84 2.17 17.72
N GLY A 213 -16.55 0.86 17.64
CA GLY A 213 -17.50 -0.18 18.00
C GLY A 213 -17.93 -0.12 19.46
N ILE A 214 -17.01 0.14 20.39
CA ILE A 214 -17.31 0.35 21.81
C ILE A 214 -18.24 1.55 22.00
N GLY A 215 -17.95 2.68 21.35
CA GLY A 215 -18.74 3.91 21.41
C GLY A 215 -20.16 3.73 20.89
N VAL A 216 -20.30 3.22 19.66
CA VAL A 216 -21.61 2.97 19.02
C VAL A 216 -22.42 1.96 19.83
N SER A 217 -21.79 0.87 20.29
CA SER A 217 -22.44 -0.13 21.14
C SER A 217 -22.96 0.46 22.45
N GLN A 218 -22.21 1.38 23.07
CA GLN A 218 -22.60 1.99 24.34
C GLN A 218 -23.77 2.95 24.16
N VAL A 219 -23.72 3.81 23.14
CA VAL A 219 -24.82 4.69 22.75
C VAL A 219 -26.08 3.87 22.51
N LEU A 220 -25.99 2.85 21.67
CA LEU A 220 -27.14 2.01 21.33
C LEU A 220 -27.71 1.28 22.55
N SER A 221 -26.85 0.72 23.43
CA SER A 221 -27.31 0.05 24.65
C SER A 221 -28.01 0.97 25.66
N THR A 222 -27.69 2.27 25.63
CA THR A 222 -28.30 3.27 26.52
C THR A 222 -29.68 3.65 26.01
N TYR A 223 -29.82 3.90 24.71
CA TYR A 223 -31.10 4.28 24.11
C TYR A 223 -32.05 3.09 23.95
N MET A 224 -31.57 1.88 23.64
CA MET A 224 -32.42 0.68 23.53
C MET A 224 -33.08 0.27 24.86
N LYS A 225 -32.45 0.55 26.01
CA LYS A 225 -33.05 0.31 27.33
C LYS A 225 -34.21 1.25 27.65
N ASN A 226 -34.27 2.39 26.97
CA ASN A 226 -35.29 3.42 27.16
C ASN A 226 -36.52 3.21 26.24
N LEU A 227 -36.52 2.17 25.38
CA LEU A 227 -37.69 1.79 24.60
C LEU A 227 -38.60 0.88 25.42
N ASP A 228 -39.86 1.29 25.59
CA ASP A 228 -40.87 0.56 26.38
C ASP A 228 -41.26 -0.81 25.77
N ILE A 229 -40.94 -1.03 24.50
CA ILE A 229 -41.18 -2.30 23.77
C ILE A 229 -40.27 -3.44 24.27
N SER A 230 -39.15 -3.13 24.95
CA SER A 230 -38.13 -4.12 25.31
C SER A 230 -38.47 -4.97 26.56
N ARG A 231 -39.65 -4.77 27.18
CA ARG A 231 -40.12 -5.58 28.32
C ARG A 231 -41.58 -6.00 28.15
N PRO A 232 -41.88 -7.18 27.58
CA PRO A 232 -43.13 -7.85 27.89
C PRO A 232 -43.01 -8.41 29.33
N ASP A 233 -44.01 -8.16 30.16
CA ASP A 233 -44.19 -8.69 31.52
C ASP A 233 -43.34 -8.12 32.66
N LYS A 234 -43.84 -7.04 33.26
CA LYS A 234 -44.35 -7.04 34.65
C LYS A 234 -45.09 -5.74 34.95
N LYS A 235 -46.42 -5.78 34.90
CA LYS A 235 -47.27 -4.74 35.48
C LYS A 235 -47.13 -4.81 37.01
N THR A 236 -46.32 -3.92 37.58
CA THR A 236 -46.45 -3.54 38.98
C THR A 236 -46.33 -2.02 39.06
N LYS A 237 -47.42 -1.40 39.50
CA LYS A 237 -47.65 0.06 39.55
C LYS A 237 -46.44 0.81 40.12
N LYS A 238 -45.85 1.70 39.33
CA LYS A 238 -45.09 2.86 39.83
C LYS A 238 -45.67 4.12 39.20
N GLN A 239 -45.82 5.14 40.04
CA GLN A 239 -46.36 6.46 39.77
C GLN A 239 -45.93 7.02 38.41
N GLN A 240 -46.92 7.54 37.71
CA GLN A 240 -46.84 8.16 36.41
C GLN A 240 -46.38 9.61 36.58
N ASP A 241 -45.08 9.87 36.43
CA ASP A 241 -44.56 11.24 36.21
C ASP A 241 -44.86 11.63 34.76
N SER A 242 -45.82 12.53 34.55
CA SER A 242 -46.33 12.91 33.21
C SER A 242 -45.39 13.79 32.38
N THR A 243 -44.17 14.07 32.85
CA THR A 243 -43.15 14.90 32.17
C THR A 243 -42.28 14.11 31.17
N TYR A 244 -42.46 12.78 31.04
CA TYR A 244 -41.53 11.91 30.30
C TYR A 244 -42.01 11.17 29.02
N PRO A 245 -43.04 11.60 28.27
CA PRO A 245 -43.41 10.92 27.02
C PRO A 245 -42.39 11.09 25.88
N ILE A 246 -41.52 12.10 25.95
CA ILE A 246 -40.51 12.41 24.91
C ILE A 246 -39.31 11.45 24.95
N LYS A 247 -39.08 10.72 26.05
CA LYS A 247 -37.91 9.83 26.18
C LYS A 247 -37.93 8.65 25.20
N ASN A 248 -39.10 8.08 24.93
CA ASN A 248 -39.24 6.95 24.01
C ASN A 248 -39.07 7.43 22.55
N GLU A 249 -39.69 8.56 22.20
CA GLU A 249 -39.52 9.19 20.88
C GLU A 249 -38.07 9.62 20.61
N VAL A 250 -37.39 10.22 21.58
CA VAL A 250 -35.96 10.59 21.47
C VAL A 250 -35.07 9.36 21.37
N ALA A 251 -35.37 8.28 22.10
CA ALA A 251 -34.61 7.04 22.01
C ALA A 251 -34.79 6.35 20.65
N SER A 252 -36.02 6.30 20.14
CA SER A 252 -36.34 5.82 18.79
C SER A 252 -35.63 6.65 17.71
N GLY A 253 -35.70 7.98 17.81
CA GLY A 253 -35.00 8.90 16.91
C GLY A 253 -33.48 8.70 16.92
N MET A 254 -32.85 8.54 18.08
CA MET A 254 -31.41 8.32 18.18
C MET A 254 -30.98 6.95 17.61
N ILE A 255 -31.80 5.91 17.76
CA ILE A 255 -31.55 4.60 17.13
C ILE A 255 -31.64 4.74 15.61
N MET A 256 -32.64 5.45 15.09
CA MET A 256 -32.81 5.68 13.65
C MET A 256 -31.64 6.48 13.07
N VAL A 257 -31.16 7.51 13.78
CA VAL A 257 -29.98 8.28 13.43
C VAL A 257 -28.72 7.40 13.40
N MET A 258 -28.52 6.53 14.40
CA MET A 258 -27.40 5.57 14.37
C MET A 258 -27.49 4.56 13.23
N ALA A 259 -28.68 4.05 12.94
CA ALA A 259 -28.89 3.15 11.81
C ALA A 259 -28.57 3.85 10.48
N PHE A 260 -29.01 5.11 10.31
CA PHE A 260 -28.69 5.91 9.12
C PHE A 260 -27.19 6.11 8.94
N PHE A 261 -26.45 6.41 10.01
CA PHE A 261 -25.00 6.55 9.95
C PHE A 261 -24.29 5.23 9.59
N LEU A 262 -24.73 4.09 10.13
CA LEU A 262 -24.18 2.77 9.80
C LEU A 262 -24.41 2.39 8.33
N VAL A 263 -25.60 2.67 7.80
CA VAL A 263 -25.94 2.43 6.40
C VAL A 263 -25.10 3.31 5.48
N THR A 264 -25.01 4.61 5.78
CA THR A 264 -24.21 5.57 5.01
C THR A 264 -22.73 5.20 5.01
N TYR A 265 -22.21 4.74 6.15
CA TYR A 265 -20.84 4.23 6.27
C TYR A 265 -20.57 3.03 5.35
N THR A 266 -21.54 2.11 5.25
CA THR A 266 -21.45 0.91 4.40
C THR A 266 -21.41 1.29 2.91
N PHE A 267 -22.28 2.20 2.49
CA PHE A 267 -22.30 2.70 1.11
C PHE A 267 -21.02 3.44 0.75
N HIS A 268 -20.58 4.36 1.61
CA HIS A 268 -19.33 5.08 1.39
C HIS A 268 -18.15 4.12 1.28
N SER A 269 -18.09 3.14 2.18
CA SER A 269 -16.99 2.18 2.21
C SER A 269 -16.88 1.36 0.93
N THR A 270 -18.04 0.95 0.40
CA THR A 270 -18.15 0.22 -0.86
C THR A 270 -17.74 1.12 -2.04
N TRP A 271 -18.20 2.38 -2.06
CA TRP A 271 -17.86 3.34 -3.10
C TRP A 271 -16.36 3.66 -3.14
N VAL A 272 -15.74 3.96 -2.00
CA VAL A 272 -14.30 4.22 -1.92
C VAL A 272 -13.49 3.00 -2.36
N THR A 273 -13.93 1.81 -1.97
CA THR A 273 -13.27 0.56 -2.37
C THR A 273 -13.30 0.39 -3.89
N SER A 274 -14.47 0.58 -4.50
CA SER A 274 -14.70 0.44 -5.94
C SER A 274 -13.93 1.47 -6.78
N GLU A 275 -13.95 2.74 -6.37
CA GLU A 275 -13.41 3.83 -7.21
C GLU A 275 -11.91 4.09 -6.94
N ALA A 276 -11.49 4.11 -5.68
CA ALA A 276 -10.13 4.55 -5.33
C ALA A 276 -9.13 3.39 -5.19
N TYR A 277 -9.59 2.21 -4.82
CA TYR A 277 -8.73 1.14 -4.32
C TYR A 277 -8.63 -0.08 -5.25
N SER A 278 -9.67 -0.39 -6.02
CA SER A 278 -9.66 -1.49 -7.01
C SER A 278 -9.12 -1.10 -8.39
N SER A 279 -7.92 -0.51 -8.44
CA SER A 279 -7.21 -0.22 -9.69
C SER A 279 -5.93 -1.08 -9.85
N PRO A 280 -5.77 -1.81 -10.96
CA PRO A 280 -4.51 -2.49 -11.27
C PRO A 280 -3.42 -1.47 -11.60
N SER A 281 -2.16 -1.79 -11.26
CA SER A 281 -1.01 -0.92 -11.56
C SER A 281 -0.15 -1.41 -12.74
N ILE A 282 -0.50 -2.55 -13.33
CA ILE A 282 0.22 -3.13 -14.47
C ILE A 282 -0.52 -2.89 -15.79
N VAL A 283 -1.85 -2.93 -15.72
CA VAL A 283 -2.74 -2.62 -16.83
C VAL A 283 -3.28 -1.22 -16.60
N LEU A 284 -3.08 -0.33 -17.56
CA LEU A 284 -3.68 1.00 -17.51
C LEU A 284 -5.06 0.92 -18.14
N SER A 285 -6.03 1.61 -17.55
CA SER A 285 -7.36 1.74 -18.15
C SER A 285 -7.75 3.19 -18.27
N ALA A 286 -8.12 3.59 -19.48
CA ALA A 286 -8.72 4.88 -19.79
C ALA A 286 -10.20 4.70 -20.14
N ARG A 287 -10.96 5.79 -20.05
CA ARG A 287 -12.32 5.86 -20.58
C ARG A 287 -12.26 6.66 -21.88
N GLY A 288 -12.73 6.07 -22.97
CA GLY A 288 -12.90 6.78 -24.24
C GLY A 288 -14.00 7.84 -24.13
N GLY A 289 -14.07 8.75 -25.11
CA GLY A 289 -15.11 9.79 -25.16
C GLY A 289 -16.55 9.23 -25.16
N ASP A 290 -16.71 8.00 -25.65
CA ASP A 290 -17.99 7.27 -25.72
C ASP A 290 -18.31 6.47 -24.43
N GLY A 291 -17.52 6.66 -23.36
CA GLY A 291 -17.65 5.94 -22.10
C GLY A 291 -17.15 4.48 -22.12
N SER A 292 -16.69 3.99 -23.27
CA SER A 292 -16.06 2.68 -23.41
C SER A 292 -14.74 2.61 -22.62
N ARG A 293 -14.46 1.46 -22.00
CA ARG A 293 -13.22 1.23 -21.25
C ARG A 293 -12.14 0.73 -22.20
N ILE A 294 -11.14 1.57 -22.45
CA ILE A 294 -9.95 1.21 -23.23
C ILE A 294 -8.88 0.73 -22.25
N ILE A 295 -8.26 -0.39 -22.58
CA ILE A 295 -7.25 -1.04 -21.75
C ILE A 295 -5.92 -1.02 -22.50
N PHE A 296 -4.91 -0.41 -21.90
CA PHE A 296 -3.53 -0.40 -22.41
C PHE A 296 -2.70 -1.40 -21.61
N ASP A 297 -2.05 -2.32 -22.32
CA ASP A 297 -1.31 -3.43 -21.73
C ASP A 297 0.18 -3.46 -22.11
N ASP A 298 0.71 -2.28 -22.39
CA ASP A 298 2.04 -2.10 -22.97
C ASP A 298 3.15 -2.64 -22.06
N PHE A 299 2.96 -2.56 -20.73
CA PHE A 299 3.90 -3.12 -19.76
C PHE A 299 4.07 -4.62 -19.94
N ARG A 300 2.96 -5.38 -20.02
CA ARG A 300 3.06 -6.83 -20.17
C ARG A 300 3.61 -7.18 -21.54
N GLU A 301 3.16 -6.52 -22.59
CA GLU A 301 3.68 -6.73 -23.93
C GLU A 301 5.21 -6.53 -23.99
N ALA A 302 5.72 -5.41 -23.49
CA ALA A 302 7.15 -5.12 -23.46
C ALA A 302 7.94 -6.15 -22.63
N TYR A 303 7.43 -6.54 -21.46
CA TYR A 303 8.09 -7.58 -20.64
C TYR A 303 8.04 -8.96 -21.30
N TYR A 304 6.97 -9.30 -22.02
CA TYR A 304 6.86 -10.57 -22.74
C TYR A 304 7.78 -10.61 -23.96
N TRP A 305 7.91 -9.51 -24.69
CA TRP A 305 8.89 -9.36 -25.77
C TRP A 305 10.31 -9.58 -25.22
N LEU A 306 10.64 -8.89 -24.12
CA LEU A 306 11.95 -9.01 -23.50
C LEU A 306 12.26 -10.46 -23.08
N ARG A 307 11.24 -11.22 -22.67
CA ARG A 307 11.38 -12.63 -22.29
C ARG A 307 11.62 -13.58 -23.46
N HIS A 308 10.99 -13.36 -24.62
CA HIS A 308 11.02 -14.33 -25.73
C HIS A 308 12.05 -13.96 -26.81
N ASN A 309 12.46 -12.69 -26.88
CA ASN A 309 13.25 -12.16 -27.99
C ASN A 309 14.69 -11.78 -27.59
N THR A 310 15.07 -11.95 -26.34
CA THR A 310 16.44 -11.65 -25.87
C THR A 310 17.16 -12.89 -25.35
N PRO A 311 18.50 -12.92 -25.35
CA PRO A 311 19.28 -13.98 -24.69
C PRO A 311 18.91 -14.15 -23.21
N GLU A 312 19.00 -15.37 -22.67
CA GLU A 312 18.65 -15.65 -21.27
C GLU A 312 19.58 -14.96 -20.25
N ASP A 313 20.82 -14.68 -20.64
CA ASP A 313 21.84 -13.96 -19.87
C ASP A 313 21.82 -12.43 -20.07
N ALA A 314 20.87 -11.92 -20.86
CA ALA A 314 20.76 -10.50 -21.14
C ALA A 314 20.49 -9.68 -19.87
N LYS A 315 21.26 -8.60 -19.72
CA LYS A 315 21.22 -7.71 -18.56
C LYS A 315 20.45 -6.44 -18.91
N VAL A 316 19.41 -6.17 -18.13
CA VAL A 316 18.47 -5.08 -18.37
C VAL A 316 18.68 -4.00 -17.32
N MET A 317 19.05 -2.80 -17.78
CA MET A 317 19.13 -1.62 -16.94
C MET A 317 17.80 -0.85 -16.97
N SER A 318 17.21 -0.63 -15.80
CA SER A 318 16.00 0.18 -15.62
C SER A 318 16.08 0.95 -14.31
N TRP A 319 15.12 1.85 -14.07
CA TRP A 319 14.96 2.43 -12.73
C TRP A 319 14.57 1.37 -11.69
N TRP A 320 14.94 1.59 -10.43
CA TRP A 320 14.76 0.61 -9.34
C TRP A 320 13.29 0.28 -9.03
N ASP A 321 12.36 1.15 -9.41
CA ASP A 321 10.91 0.92 -9.25
C ASP A 321 10.45 -0.38 -9.92
N TYR A 322 11.02 -0.68 -11.09
CA TYR A 322 10.55 -1.72 -12.01
C TYR A 322 11.30 -3.06 -11.85
N GLY A 323 12.37 -3.12 -11.05
CA GLY A 323 13.22 -4.32 -10.93
C GLY A 323 12.43 -5.60 -10.66
N TYR A 324 11.66 -5.63 -9.57
CA TYR A 324 10.77 -6.76 -9.24
C TYR A 324 9.78 -7.15 -10.35
N GLN A 325 9.34 -6.22 -11.19
CA GLN A 325 8.41 -6.51 -12.29
C GLN A 325 9.15 -7.20 -13.43
N ILE A 326 10.31 -6.65 -13.83
CA ILE A 326 11.16 -7.20 -14.89
C ILE A 326 11.58 -8.63 -14.53
N THR A 327 12.11 -8.87 -13.33
CA THR A 327 12.56 -10.22 -12.97
C THR A 327 11.41 -11.22 -12.86
N ALA A 328 10.20 -10.79 -12.47
CA ALA A 328 9.06 -11.69 -12.35
C ALA A 328 8.34 -11.96 -13.68
N MET A 329 8.28 -10.99 -14.59
CA MET A 329 7.56 -11.11 -15.86
C MET A 329 8.48 -11.41 -17.04
N ALA A 330 9.52 -10.58 -17.22
CA ALA A 330 10.48 -10.72 -18.30
C ALA A 330 11.50 -11.84 -18.04
N ASN A 331 11.71 -12.21 -16.77
CA ASN A 331 12.66 -13.26 -16.36
C ASN A 331 14.08 -13.00 -16.90
N ARG A 332 14.57 -11.76 -16.73
CA ARG A 332 15.92 -11.33 -17.11
C ARG A 332 16.69 -10.76 -15.92
N THR A 333 18.01 -10.72 -16.08
CA THR A 333 18.93 -10.21 -15.07
C THR A 333 18.83 -8.69 -14.97
N ILE A 334 18.72 -8.16 -13.74
CA ILE A 334 18.58 -6.73 -13.48
C ILE A 334 19.74 -6.20 -12.64
N LEU A 335 20.10 -4.93 -12.85
CA LEU A 335 21.17 -4.25 -12.12
C LEU A 335 20.69 -3.66 -10.80
N VAL A 336 19.51 -3.03 -10.79
CA VAL A 336 18.95 -2.38 -9.60
C VAL A 336 17.54 -2.85 -9.32
N ASP A 337 17.19 -2.90 -8.03
CA ASP A 337 15.90 -3.43 -7.60
C ASP A 337 15.29 -2.63 -6.44
N ASN A 338 14.01 -2.85 -6.19
CA ASN A 338 13.15 -2.07 -5.32
C ASN A 338 13.42 -2.30 -3.81
N ASN A 339 14.43 -3.11 -3.46
CA ASN A 339 14.91 -3.23 -2.07
C ASN A 339 15.81 -2.08 -1.64
N THR A 340 16.43 -1.39 -2.61
CA THR A 340 17.29 -0.21 -2.39
C THR A 340 18.32 -0.35 -1.26
N TRP A 341 18.98 -1.51 -1.15
CA TRP A 341 19.93 -1.76 -0.06
C TRP A 341 21.32 -1.16 -0.33
N ASN A 342 21.73 -1.06 -1.59
CA ASN A 342 22.99 -0.43 -1.99
C ASN A 342 22.73 0.87 -2.76
N ASN A 343 22.86 2.00 -2.08
CA ASN A 343 22.61 3.32 -2.67
C ASN A 343 23.68 3.74 -3.69
N THR A 344 24.93 3.30 -3.53
CA THR A 344 26.01 3.62 -4.46
C THR A 344 25.75 3.01 -5.84
N HIS A 345 25.25 1.78 -5.86
CA HIS A 345 24.92 1.11 -7.13
C HIS A 345 23.70 1.76 -7.82
N ILE A 346 22.67 2.17 -7.07
CA ILE A 346 21.55 2.95 -7.61
C ILE A 346 22.02 4.31 -8.13
N SER A 347 22.93 4.96 -7.40
CA SER A 347 23.56 6.22 -7.83
C SER A 347 24.29 6.05 -9.15
N ARG A 348 25.00 4.93 -9.36
CA ARG A 348 25.68 4.65 -10.65
C ARG A 348 24.69 4.53 -11.82
N VAL A 349 23.55 3.85 -11.63
CA VAL A 349 22.47 3.82 -12.63
C VAL A 349 21.86 5.20 -12.85
N GLY A 350 21.65 5.98 -11.79
CA GLY A 350 21.18 7.37 -11.88
C GLY A 350 22.15 8.26 -12.66
N GLN A 351 23.46 8.08 -12.47
CA GLN A 351 24.50 8.78 -13.23
C GLN A 351 24.44 8.42 -14.71
N ALA A 352 24.31 7.13 -15.05
CA ALA A 352 24.15 6.70 -16.44
C ALA A 352 22.92 7.35 -17.10
N MET A 353 21.78 7.34 -16.41
CA MET A 353 20.52 7.90 -16.93
C MET A 353 20.54 9.43 -17.05
N ALA A 354 21.29 10.13 -16.19
CA ALA A 354 21.32 11.60 -16.14
C ALA A 354 22.49 12.24 -16.92
N SER A 355 23.43 11.45 -17.44
CA SER A 355 24.61 11.97 -18.14
C SER A 355 24.40 12.07 -19.66
N THR A 356 25.38 12.66 -20.36
CA THR A 356 25.48 12.61 -21.82
C THR A 356 25.77 11.18 -22.29
N GLU A 357 25.45 10.88 -23.56
CA GLU A 357 25.61 9.55 -24.15
C GLU A 357 27.02 8.97 -24.01
N GLU A 358 28.07 9.79 -24.17
CA GLU A 358 29.46 9.35 -24.07
C GLU A 358 29.78 8.77 -22.68
N LYS A 359 29.51 9.55 -21.62
CA LYS A 359 29.71 9.11 -20.23
C LYS A 359 28.78 7.98 -19.84
N ALA A 360 27.52 8.06 -20.27
CA ALA A 360 26.56 7.03 -19.94
C ALA A 360 26.92 5.69 -20.60
N TYR A 361 27.43 5.71 -21.84
CA TYR A 361 27.89 4.52 -22.54
C TYR A 361 29.10 3.89 -21.86
N GLU A 362 30.05 4.68 -21.37
CA GLU A 362 31.16 4.19 -20.55
C GLU A 362 30.66 3.43 -19.30
N ILE A 363 29.70 4.03 -18.57
CA ILE A 363 29.10 3.39 -17.39
C ILE A 363 28.34 2.11 -17.75
N MET A 364 27.58 2.12 -18.85
CA MET A 364 26.84 0.95 -19.31
C MET A 364 27.78 -0.19 -19.76
N ARG A 365 28.94 0.14 -20.33
CA ARG A 365 29.99 -0.82 -20.69
C ARG A 365 30.66 -1.40 -19.45
N GLU A 366 30.98 -0.57 -18.46
CA GLU A 366 31.56 -1.01 -17.18
C GLU A 366 30.64 -2.02 -16.46
N LEU A 367 29.32 -1.78 -16.51
CA LEU A 367 28.31 -2.63 -15.88
C LEU A 367 27.81 -3.77 -16.77
N ASP A 368 28.37 -3.92 -17.97
CA ASP A 368 28.01 -4.94 -18.97
C ASP A 368 26.50 -5.01 -19.27
N VAL A 369 25.89 -3.85 -19.53
CA VAL A 369 24.46 -3.73 -19.83
C VAL A 369 24.18 -4.09 -21.29
N SER A 370 23.19 -4.95 -21.53
CA SER A 370 22.76 -5.35 -22.88
C SER A 370 21.55 -4.55 -23.38
N TYR A 371 20.56 -4.32 -22.51
CA TYR A 371 19.32 -3.60 -22.84
C TYR A 371 19.02 -2.53 -21.81
N VAL A 372 18.42 -1.42 -22.26
CA VAL A 372 17.95 -0.34 -21.39
C VAL A 372 16.43 -0.23 -21.54
N LEU A 373 15.71 -0.23 -20.41
CA LEU A 373 14.27 -0.08 -20.39
C LEU A 373 13.91 1.24 -19.71
N VAL A 374 13.22 2.10 -20.45
CA VAL A 374 12.65 3.37 -19.98
C VAL A 374 11.15 3.40 -20.26
N ILE A 375 10.38 3.98 -19.35
CA ILE A 375 8.93 4.13 -19.49
C ILE A 375 8.61 5.57 -19.89
N PHE A 376 8.08 5.71 -21.10
CA PHE A 376 7.63 6.97 -21.66
C PHE A 376 6.11 7.01 -21.74
N GLY A 377 5.51 8.00 -21.07
CA GLY A 377 4.06 8.17 -20.95
C GLY A 377 3.48 9.31 -21.77
N GLY A 378 4.26 9.92 -22.68
CA GLY A 378 3.90 11.18 -23.33
C GLY A 378 2.67 11.08 -24.23
N LEU A 379 2.51 9.97 -24.96
CA LEU A 379 1.36 9.77 -25.86
C LEU A 379 0.07 9.44 -25.09
N THR A 380 0.16 8.62 -24.06
CA THR A 380 -1.01 8.16 -23.28
C THR A 380 -1.38 9.10 -22.14
N GLY A 381 -0.60 10.16 -21.90
CA GLY A 381 -0.76 11.05 -20.74
C GLY A 381 -0.48 10.38 -19.40
N TYR A 382 0.43 9.39 -19.37
CA TYR A 382 0.74 8.66 -18.13
C TYR A 382 1.64 9.47 -17.21
N SER A 383 1.10 9.92 -16.08
CA SER A 383 1.77 10.83 -15.14
C SER A 383 2.92 10.24 -14.33
N SER A 384 3.07 8.91 -14.29
CA SER A 384 4.12 8.23 -13.51
C SER A 384 5.23 7.66 -14.38
N ASP A 385 5.53 8.34 -15.49
CA ASP A 385 6.64 8.03 -16.39
C ASP A 385 8.02 8.35 -15.78
N ASP A 386 9.08 7.99 -16.51
CA ASP A 386 10.45 8.17 -16.03
C ASP A 386 10.94 9.62 -16.15
N ILE A 387 10.32 10.44 -17.01
CA ILE A 387 10.63 11.88 -17.11
C ILE A 387 10.18 12.61 -15.84
N ASN A 388 8.98 12.33 -15.31
CA ASN A 388 8.53 12.92 -14.04
C ASN A 388 9.38 12.46 -12.84
N LYS A 389 10.01 11.29 -12.94
CA LYS A 389 10.93 10.77 -11.91
C LYS A 389 12.38 11.19 -12.12
N PHE A 390 12.71 11.79 -13.25
CA PHE A 390 14.08 12.07 -13.69
C PHE A 390 14.87 12.89 -12.66
N LEU A 391 14.24 13.90 -12.06
CA LEU A 391 14.89 14.74 -11.06
C LEU A 391 15.34 13.95 -9.81
N TRP A 392 14.65 12.86 -9.46
CA TRP A 392 15.11 11.95 -8.40
C TRP A 392 16.33 11.15 -8.83
N MET A 393 16.42 10.78 -10.11
CA MET A 393 17.60 10.12 -10.67
C MET A 393 18.81 11.04 -10.59
N VAL A 394 18.64 12.32 -10.93
CA VAL A 394 19.68 13.37 -10.82
C VAL A 394 20.14 13.53 -9.36
N ARG A 395 19.21 13.67 -8.42
CA ARG A 395 19.52 13.83 -6.98
C ARG A 395 20.27 12.63 -6.41
N ILE A 396 19.88 11.40 -6.77
CA ILE A 396 20.55 10.19 -6.28
C ILE A 396 21.89 10.01 -7.01
N GLY A 397 21.95 10.27 -8.32
CA GLY A 397 23.15 10.20 -9.12
C GLY A 397 24.24 11.16 -8.63
N GLY A 398 23.88 12.39 -8.30
CA GLY A 398 24.78 13.41 -7.77
C GLY A 398 25.14 13.29 -6.28
N SER A 399 24.54 12.33 -5.55
CA SER A 399 24.78 12.18 -4.11
C SER A 399 26.09 11.48 -3.74
N THR A 400 26.74 10.82 -4.70
CA THR A 400 27.99 10.07 -4.48
C THR A 400 29.19 10.82 -5.05
N ASP A 401 30.40 10.48 -4.59
CA ASP A 401 31.63 11.18 -4.99
C ASP A 401 31.89 11.15 -6.50
N THR A 402 31.55 10.03 -7.16
CA THR A 402 31.68 9.86 -8.62
C THR A 402 30.69 10.74 -9.40
N GLY A 403 29.55 11.08 -8.78
CA GLY A 403 28.48 11.85 -9.36
C GLY A 403 28.55 13.35 -9.12
N LYS A 404 29.60 13.89 -8.47
CA LYS A 404 29.74 15.32 -8.14
C LYS A 404 29.60 16.27 -9.34
N HIS A 405 29.82 15.77 -10.55
CA HIS A 405 29.66 16.52 -11.79
C HIS A 405 28.20 16.70 -12.21
N ILE A 406 27.27 15.91 -11.64
CA ILE A 406 25.82 16.01 -11.86
C ILE A 406 25.26 16.93 -10.79
N LYS A 407 24.83 18.12 -11.20
CA LYS A 407 24.17 19.08 -10.32
C LYS A 407 22.72 19.25 -10.74
N GLU A 408 21.82 19.20 -9.76
CA GLU A 408 20.39 19.37 -10.00
C GLU A 408 20.05 20.70 -10.68
N HIS A 409 20.76 21.76 -10.30
CA HIS A 409 20.57 23.10 -10.85
C HIS A 409 20.78 23.17 -12.37
N ASP A 410 21.65 22.32 -12.93
CA ASP A 410 22.02 22.38 -14.35
C ASP A 410 20.87 21.89 -15.26
N TYR A 411 19.87 21.19 -14.72
CA TYR A 411 18.71 20.70 -15.46
C TYR A 411 17.52 21.67 -15.46
N TYR A 412 17.61 22.77 -14.72
CA TYR A 412 16.60 23.82 -14.72
C TYR A 412 16.92 24.92 -15.74
N THR A 413 15.89 25.65 -16.16
CA THR A 413 16.07 26.90 -16.90
C THR A 413 16.71 27.97 -16.00
N PRO A 414 17.22 29.09 -16.57
CA PRO A 414 17.71 30.21 -15.77
C PRO A 414 16.67 30.81 -14.81
N THR A 415 15.38 30.62 -15.09
CA THR A 415 14.26 31.02 -14.23
C THR A 415 13.94 30.01 -13.13
N GLY A 416 14.58 28.84 -13.11
CA GLY A 416 14.36 27.77 -12.13
C GLY A 416 13.22 26.81 -12.48
N GLU A 417 12.74 26.83 -13.72
CA GLU A 417 11.65 25.95 -14.18
C GLU A 417 12.20 24.66 -14.80
N PHE A 418 11.49 23.54 -14.65
CA PHE A 418 11.82 22.28 -15.32
C PHE A 418 10.98 22.17 -16.59
N ARG A 419 11.58 22.45 -17.74
CA ARG A 419 10.89 22.47 -19.05
C ARG A 419 11.58 21.54 -20.04
N VAL A 420 10.77 20.88 -20.87
CA VAL A 420 11.19 19.92 -21.90
C VAL A 420 11.04 20.47 -23.33
N ASP A 421 10.57 21.70 -23.46
CA ASP A 421 10.47 22.42 -24.72
C ASP A 421 11.81 23.06 -25.10
N ARG A 422 11.80 23.88 -26.15
CA ARG A 422 13.00 24.58 -26.66
C ARG A 422 13.66 25.49 -25.62
N GLU A 423 12.93 25.96 -24.61
CA GLU A 423 13.47 26.80 -23.54
C GLU A 423 14.07 25.98 -22.39
N GLY A 424 13.96 24.64 -22.45
CA GLY A 424 14.60 23.73 -21.52
C GLY A 424 16.12 23.84 -21.49
N SER A 425 16.72 23.42 -20.38
CA SER A 425 18.18 23.46 -20.22
C SER A 425 18.87 22.64 -21.33
N PRO A 426 19.97 23.15 -21.93
CA PRO A 426 20.72 22.39 -22.92
C PRO A 426 21.32 21.10 -22.34
N VAL A 427 21.55 21.03 -21.03
CA VAL A 427 22.02 19.83 -20.34
C VAL A 427 20.92 18.77 -20.29
N LEU A 428 19.67 19.19 -20.05
CA LEU A 428 18.51 18.29 -20.06
C LEU A 428 18.24 17.76 -21.48
N LEU A 429 18.23 18.64 -22.49
CA LEU A 429 17.95 18.26 -23.88
C LEU A 429 19.02 17.32 -24.47
N ASN A 430 20.26 17.36 -23.96
CA ASN A 430 21.35 16.48 -24.37
C ASN A 430 21.56 15.26 -23.45
N CYS A 431 20.74 15.11 -22.41
CA CYS A 431 20.77 13.98 -21.49
C CYS A 431 20.34 12.68 -22.19
N LEU A 432 20.96 11.55 -21.80
CA LEU A 432 20.60 10.22 -22.30
C LEU A 432 19.10 9.93 -22.11
N MET A 433 18.55 10.18 -20.91
CA MET A 433 17.12 9.94 -20.63
C MET A 433 16.19 10.70 -21.59
N TYR A 434 16.50 11.98 -21.87
CA TYR A 434 15.69 12.78 -22.79
C TYR A 434 15.74 12.20 -24.21
N LYS A 435 16.95 11.89 -24.70
CA LYS A 435 17.13 11.31 -26.03
C LYS A 435 16.47 9.94 -26.18
N MET A 436 16.51 9.09 -25.15
CA MET A 436 15.86 7.77 -25.16
C MET A 436 14.33 7.87 -25.21
N CYS A 437 13.73 8.72 -24.36
CA CYS A 437 12.27 8.83 -24.29
C CYS A 437 11.66 9.56 -25.49
N TYR A 438 12.34 10.57 -26.04
CA TYR A 438 11.83 11.40 -27.14
C TYR A 438 12.36 11.00 -28.53
N TYR A 439 13.01 9.83 -28.66
CA TYR A 439 13.50 9.34 -29.95
C TYR A 439 12.38 9.20 -30.98
N ARG A 440 12.49 9.94 -32.10
CA ARG A 440 11.47 10.03 -33.18
C ARG A 440 10.08 10.49 -32.73
N PHE A 441 9.90 10.95 -31.49
CA PHE A 441 8.60 11.39 -30.99
C PHE A 441 8.11 12.67 -31.70
N GLY A 442 9.02 13.55 -32.15
CA GLY A 442 8.67 14.75 -32.91
C GLY A 442 8.07 14.51 -34.30
N GLN A 443 8.02 13.26 -34.77
CA GLN A 443 7.37 12.87 -36.03
C GLN A 443 5.93 12.39 -35.81
N VAL A 444 5.52 12.18 -34.56
CA VAL A 444 4.20 11.67 -34.20
C VAL A 444 3.27 12.86 -33.98
N TYR A 445 2.15 12.88 -34.69
CA TYR A 445 1.09 13.83 -34.42
C TYR A 445 0.39 13.42 -33.12
N THR A 446 0.54 14.25 -32.09
CA THR A 446 -0.32 14.22 -30.91
C THR A 446 -1.49 15.16 -31.18
N GLU A 447 -2.73 14.67 -31.09
CA GLU A 447 -3.96 15.49 -31.24
C GLU A 447 -4.04 16.63 -30.22
#